data_AF-A0A9X3MSS2-F1
#
_entry.id   AF-A0A9X3MSS2-F1
#
_cell.length_a   1.000
_cell.length_b   1.000
_cell.length_c   1.000
_cell.angle_alpha   90.00
_cell.angle_beta   90.00
_cell.angle_gamma   90.00
#
_symmetry.space_group_name_H-M   'P 1'
#
loop_
_entity.id
_entity.type
_entity.pdbx_description
1 polymer ?
#
loop_
_entity_poly.entity_id
_entity_poly.type
_entity_poly.pdbx_seq_one_letter_code
_entity_poly.pdbx_strand_id
1 'polypeptide(L)'
;MADDDRVIEHPNRRKASSQLARLVVIALLLVSAAIVLIVLVGGWEALEGAKPIQIAFIVIDFVFALFVARWTRGVLPMVAALAIILAIFGAVAAPAWFDRDGPGFTDPALSADILGLLCVLLVPIQLALAVIAMLAFRQKWNVEAERPRDEERHPEPAPA
;
A
#
# COMPACT_ATOMS: atom_id res chain seq x y z
N MET A 1 2.89 2.47 47.20
CA MET A 1 3.06 1.88 45.84
C MET A 1 1.69 1.94 45.18
N ALA A 2 1.44 2.96 44.36
CA ALA A 2 0.14 3.20 43.72
C ALA A 2 0.34 3.76 42.29
N ASP A 3 1.33 3.20 41.58
CA ASP A 3 1.72 3.66 40.24
C ASP A 3 1.64 2.52 39.20
N ASP A 4 1.09 1.36 39.57
CA ASP A 4 1.16 0.11 38.80
C ASP A 4 -0.10 -0.21 37.99
N ASP A 5 -1.04 0.75 37.89
CA ASP A 5 -2.39 0.49 37.36
C ASP A 5 -2.80 1.41 36.20
N ARG A 6 -1.82 1.94 35.47
CA ARG A 6 -2.02 2.67 34.21
C ARG A 6 -1.65 1.79 33.03
N VAL A 7 -2.61 1.54 32.14
CA VAL A 7 -2.39 0.78 30.90
C VAL A 7 -2.23 1.75 29.74
N ILE A 8 -1.17 1.56 28.94
CA ILE A 8 -0.96 2.31 27.69
C ILE A 8 -1.87 1.69 26.62
N GLU A 9 -2.90 2.42 26.20
CA GLU A 9 -3.77 2.03 25.10
C GLU A 9 -3.48 2.88 23.85
N HIS A 10 -3.55 2.27 22.65
CA HIS A 10 -3.56 2.99 21.38
C HIS A 10 -5.00 3.10 20.84
N PRO A 11 -5.84 4.04 21.34
CA PRO A 11 -7.27 4.05 21.09
C PRO A 11 -7.62 4.17 19.60
N ASN A 12 -6.77 4.85 18.82
CA ASN A 12 -6.99 5.00 17.37
C ASN A 12 -6.86 3.68 16.60
N ARG A 13 -6.13 2.68 17.12
CA ARG A 13 -5.97 1.38 16.44
C ARG A 13 -7.24 0.52 16.52
N ARG A 14 -8.11 0.77 17.50
CA ARG A 14 -9.37 0.05 17.68
C ARG A 14 -10.52 0.63 16.84
N LYS A 15 -10.36 1.83 16.30
CA LYS A 15 -11.38 2.47 15.46
C LYS A 15 -11.59 1.67 14.18
N ALA A 16 -12.85 1.42 13.82
CA ALA A 16 -13.21 0.73 12.59
C ALA A 16 -12.63 1.42 11.34
N SER A 17 -12.63 2.76 11.31
CA SER A 17 -12.04 3.53 10.21
C SER A 17 -10.52 3.35 10.07
N SER A 18 -9.81 3.09 11.17
CA SER A 18 -8.37 2.84 11.15
C SER A 18 -8.00 1.42 10.77
N GLN A 19 -8.81 0.46 11.21
CA GLN A 19 -8.70 -0.92 10.74
C GLN A 19 -8.98 -1.03 9.24
N LEU A 20 -10.04 -0.36 8.77
CA LEU A 20 -10.39 -0.33 7.36
C LEU A 20 -9.31 0.35 6.52
N ALA A 21 -8.85 1.54 6.90
CA ALA A 21 -7.79 2.23 6.16
C ALA A 21 -6.52 1.38 6.10
N ARG A 22 -6.13 0.74 7.20
CA ARG A 22 -4.99 -0.19 7.24
C ARG A 22 -5.17 -1.35 6.26
N LEU A 23 -6.34 -2.00 6.27
CA LEU A 23 -6.64 -3.11 5.37
C LEU A 23 -6.58 -2.68 3.91
N VAL A 24 -7.16 -1.53 3.57
CA VAL A 24 -7.17 -1.00 2.20
C VAL A 24 -5.76 -0.65 1.73
N VAL A 25 -4.93 -0.01 2.56
CA VAL A 25 -3.52 0.27 2.22
C VAL A 25 -2.77 -1.03 1.93
N ILE A 26 -2.91 -2.04 2.79
CA ILE A 26 -2.26 -3.35 2.61
C ILE A 26 -2.74 -4.01 1.31
N ALA A 27 -4.05 -4.04 1.06
CA ALA A 27 -4.60 -4.63 -0.15
C ALA A 27 -4.07 -3.94 -1.41
N LEU A 28 -4.04 -2.60 -1.43
CA LEU A 28 -3.51 -1.83 -2.56
C LEU A 28 -2.01 -2.06 -2.79
N LEU A 29 -1.20 -2.17 -1.74
CA LEU A 29 0.23 -2.52 -1.86
C LEU A 29 0.42 -3.92 -2.46
N LEU A 30 -0.37 -4.90 -2.02
CA LEU A 30 -0.28 -6.27 -2.54
C LEU A 30 -0.75 -6.37 -4.00
N VAL A 31 -1.83 -5.65 -4.35
CA VAL A 31 -2.30 -5.57 -5.74
C VAL A 31 -1.28 -4.85 -6.63
N SER A 32 -0.67 -3.77 -6.14
CA SER A 32 0.43 -3.08 -6.81
C SER A 32 1.59 -4.04 -7.11
N ALA A 33 2.09 -4.72 -6.07
CA ALA A 33 3.18 -5.69 -6.20
C ALA A 33 2.83 -6.82 -7.17
N ALA A 34 1.60 -7.33 -7.13
CA ALA A 34 1.14 -8.38 -8.04
C ALA A 34 1.12 -7.89 -9.50
N ILE A 35 0.61 -6.69 -9.77
CA ILE A 35 0.60 -6.12 -11.12
C ILE A 35 2.02 -5.92 -11.63
N VAL A 36 2.91 -5.33 -10.83
CA VAL A 36 4.31 -5.13 -11.22
C VAL A 36 5.01 -6.47 -11.45
N LEU A 37 4.72 -7.49 -10.65
CA LEU A 37 5.25 -8.84 -10.85
C LEU A 37 4.74 -9.48 -12.15
N ILE A 38 3.46 -9.34 -12.48
CA ILE A 38 2.90 -9.84 -13.75
C ILE A 38 3.56 -9.13 -14.94
N VAL A 39 3.76 -7.81 -14.86
CA VAL A 39 4.48 -7.05 -15.90
C VAL A 39 5.93 -7.51 -16.02
N LEU A 40 6.62 -7.75 -14.90
CA LEU A 40 8.01 -8.20 -14.88
C LEU A 40 8.18 -9.57 -15.53
N VAL A 41 7.33 -10.53 -15.16
CA VAL A 41 7.39 -11.90 -15.68
C VAL A 41 6.91 -11.94 -17.13
N GLY A 42 5.81 -11.25 -17.44
CA GLY A 42 5.24 -11.22 -18.78
C GLY A 42 6.10 -10.47 -19.79
N GLY A 43 6.79 -9.41 -19.36
CA GLY A 43 7.66 -8.59 -20.19
C GLY A 43 9.14 -8.98 -20.14
N TRP A 44 9.52 -10.06 -19.47
CA TRP A 44 10.91 -10.35 -19.09
C TRP A 44 11.93 -10.21 -20.24
N GLU A 45 11.63 -10.81 -21.39
CA GLU A 45 12.50 -10.80 -22.58
C GLU A 45 12.55 -9.43 -23.28
N ALA A 46 11.55 -8.58 -23.06
CA ALA A 46 11.45 -7.25 -23.68
C ALA A 46 11.91 -6.11 -22.76
N LEU A 47 12.02 -6.35 -21.45
CA LEU A 47 12.38 -5.35 -20.44
C LEU A 47 13.89 -5.13 -20.40
N GLU A 48 14.37 -4.06 -21.03
CA GLU A 48 15.77 -3.62 -20.95
C GLU A 48 15.97 -2.57 -19.84
N GLY A 49 16.90 -2.81 -18.93
CA GLY A 49 17.25 -1.90 -17.83
C GLY A 49 16.21 -1.72 -16.71
N ALA A 50 14.94 -2.06 -16.95
CA ALA A 50 13.84 -1.87 -16.00
C ALA A 50 13.69 -3.02 -14.97
N LYS A 51 14.27 -4.21 -15.23
CA LYS A 51 14.13 -5.38 -14.36
C LYS A 51 14.51 -5.10 -12.88
N PRO A 52 15.68 -4.50 -12.56
CA PRO A 52 16.07 -4.28 -11.17
C PRO A 52 15.14 -3.30 -10.44
N ILE A 53 14.64 -2.29 -11.16
CA ILE A 53 13.73 -1.28 -10.61
C ILE A 53 12.39 -1.94 -10.26
N GLN A 54 11.83 -2.76 -11.15
CA GLN A 54 10.58 -3.47 -10.88
C GLN A 54 10.71 -4.43 -9.69
N ILE A 55 11.81 -5.19 -9.62
CA ILE A 55 12.10 -6.07 -8.47
C ILE A 55 12.15 -5.24 -7.16
N ALA A 56 12.81 -4.09 -7.17
CA ALA A 56 12.88 -3.21 -6.00
C ALA A 56 11.49 -2.75 -5.55
N PHE A 57 10.63 -2.29 -6.47
CA PHE A 57 9.26 -1.88 -6.12
C PHE A 57 8.42 -3.03 -5.57
N ILE A 58 8.51 -4.23 -6.16
CA ILE A 58 7.81 -5.42 -5.65
C ILE A 58 8.22 -5.69 -4.19
N VAL A 59 9.53 -5.73 -3.91
CA VAL A 59 10.05 -5.99 -2.56
C VAL A 59 9.62 -4.88 -1.60
N ILE A 60 9.73 -3.62 -2.00
CA ILE A 60 9.35 -2.46 -1.18
C ILE A 60 7.86 -2.51 -0.84
N ASP A 61 6.99 -2.81 -1.80
CA ASP A 61 5.54 -2.89 -1.56
C ASP A 61 5.20 -3.99 -0.54
N PHE A 62 5.82 -5.16 -0.65
CA PHE A 62 5.66 -6.22 0.36
C PHE A 62 6.17 -5.80 1.74
N VAL A 63 7.37 -5.20 1.80
CA VAL A 63 7.96 -4.73 3.07
C VAL A 63 7.09 -3.66 3.73
N PHE A 64 6.57 -2.72 2.94
CA PHE A 64 5.65 -1.70 3.43
C PHE A 64 4.31 -2.29 3.87
N ALA A 65 3.77 -3.29 3.17
CA ALA A 65 2.57 -4.00 3.61
C ALA A 65 2.77 -4.63 4.99
N LEU A 66 3.94 -5.25 5.24
CA LEU A 66 4.31 -5.79 6.55
C LEU A 66 4.41 -4.69 7.61
N PHE A 67 5.07 -3.56 7.31
CA PHE A 67 5.18 -2.46 8.27
C PHE A 67 3.83 -1.81 8.62
N VAL A 68 2.95 -1.65 7.63
CA VAL A 68 1.58 -1.15 7.83
C VAL A 68 0.76 -2.14 8.64
N ALA A 69 0.89 -3.45 8.39
CA ALA A 69 0.25 -4.49 9.19
C ALA A 69 0.68 -4.43 10.67
N ARG A 70 1.95 -4.08 10.91
CA ARG A 70 2.54 -3.84 12.25
C ARG A 70 2.24 -2.46 12.84
N TRP A 71 1.29 -1.71 12.30
CA TRP A 71 0.89 -0.37 12.77
C TRP A 71 1.99 0.71 12.69
N THR A 72 2.95 0.55 11.79
CA THR A 72 4.02 1.53 11.60
C THR A 72 3.46 2.74 10.85
N ARG A 73 3.26 3.87 11.54
CA ARG A 73 2.74 5.10 10.90
C ARG A 73 3.74 5.74 9.94
N GLY A 74 5.03 5.68 10.27
CA GLY A 74 6.09 6.40 9.55
C GLY A 74 6.26 5.99 8.09
N VAL A 75 5.81 4.78 7.71
CA VAL A 75 5.91 4.32 6.32
C VAL A 75 4.80 4.87 5.42
N LEU A 76 3.68 5.36 5.97
CA LEU A 76 2.54 5.81 5.15
C LEU A 76 2.87 6.99 4.21
N PRO A 77 3.61 8.04 4.64
CA PRO A 77 4.04 9.10 3.72
C PRO A 77 5.03 8.58 2.66
N MET A 78 5.90 7.62 3.02
CA MET A 78 6.84 7.00 2.07
C MET A 78 6.09 6.18 1.01
N VAL A 79 5.09 5.40 1.42
CA VAL A 79 4.17 4.68 0.53
C VAL A 79 3.52 5.66 -0.44
N ALA A 80 2.99 6.79 0.05
CA ALA A 80 2.35 7.77 -0.81
C ALA A 80 3.32 8.36 -1.84
N ALA A 81 4.54 8.73 -1.43
CA ALA A 81 5.54 9.27 -2.34
C ALA A 81 5.97 8.26 -3.42
N LEU A 82 6.28 7.02 -3.03
CA LEU A 82 6.68 5.98 -3.98
C LEU A 82 5.53 5.55 -4.90
N ALA A 83 4.29 5.58 -4.41
CA ALA A 83 3.12 5.32 -5.24
C ALA A 83 3.02 6.34 -6.38
N ILE A 84 3.26 7.63 -6.11
CA ILE A 84 3.29 8.65 -7.18
C ILE A 84 4.41 8.38 -8.19
N ILE A 85 5.61 7.99 -7.74
CA ILE A 85 6.72 7.64 -8.65
C ILE A 85 6.33 6.45 -9.53
N LEU A 86 5.76 5.39 -8.95
CA LEU A 86 5.34 4.20 -9.69
C LEU A 86 4.17 4.49 -10.63
N ALA A 87 3.27 5.41 -10.27
CA ALA A 87 2.19 5.89 -11.14
C ALA A 87 2.77 6.56 -12.39
N ILE A 88 3.80 7.40 -12.23
CA ILE A 88 4.49 8.06 -13.34
C ILE A 88 5.15 7.02 -14.24
N PHE A 89 5.85 6.03 -13.67
CA PHE A 89 6.46 4.95 -14.45
C PHE A 89 5.42 4.16 -15.24
N GLY A 90 4.29 3.80 -14.63
CA GLY A 90 3.18 3.15 -15.32
C GLY A 90 2.61 3.99 -16.46
N ALA A 91 2.39 5.29 -16.22
CA ALA A 91 1.86 6.20 -17.23
C ALA A 91 2.80 6.39 -18.43
N VAL A 92 4.11 6.41 -18.21
CA VAL A 92 5.12 6.52 -19.27
C VAL A 92 5.32 5.18 -19.99
N ALA A 93 5.25 4.06 -19.27
CA ALA A 93 5.46 2.73 -19.86
C ALA A 93 4.26 2.24 -20.69
N ALA A 94 3.03 2.64 -20.34
CA ALA A 94 1.82 2.22 -21.04
C ALA A 94 1.86 2.45 -22.57
N PRO A 95 2.09 3.68 -23.09
CA PRO A 95 2.18 3.90 -24.53
C PRO A 95 3.32 3.11 -25.16
N ALA A 96 4.47 3.01 -24.49
CA ALA A 96 5.62 2.26 -24.99
C ALA A 96 5.33 0.75 -25.15
N TRP A 97 4.37 0.18 -24.41
CA TRP A 97 3.89 -1.18 -24.64
C TRP A 97 2.93 -1.27 -25.82
N PHE A 98 1.96 -0.36 -25.93
CA PHE A 98 1.03 -0.36 -27.06
C PHE A 98 1.73 -0.13 -28.41
N ASP A 99 2.80 0.66 -28.42
CA ASP A 99 3.60 0.92 -29.62
C ASP A 99 4.39 -0.32 -30.12
N ARG A 100 4.45 -1.40 -29.33
CA ARG A 100 5.17 -2.64 -29.69
C ARG A 100 4.39 -3.60 -30.57
N ASP A 101 3.17 -3.27 -30.98
CA ASP A 101 2.35 -4.10 -31.89
C ASP A 101 2.83 -4.02 -33.36
N GLY A 102 4.15 -3.89 -33.57
CA GLY A 102 4.78 -3.69 -34.86
C GLY A 102 5.96 -4.64 -35.11
N PRO A 103 6.36 -4.84 -36.37
CA PRO A 103 7.48 -5.72 -36.71
C PRO A 103 8.81 -5.17 -36.17
N GLY A 104 9.69 -6.08 -35.71
CA GLY A 104 11.05 -5.74 -35.25
C GLY A 104 11.21 -5.61 -33.74
N PHE A 105 10.15 -5.82 -32.96
CA PHE A 105 10.24 -5.93 -31.50
C PHE A 105 10.42 -7.37 -31.04
N THR A 106 11.16 -7.56 -29.95
CA THR A 106 11.19 -8.84 -29.22
C THR A 106 9.81 -9.08 -28.61
N ASP A 107 9.24 -10.24 -28.90
CA ASP A 107 7.94 -10.65 -28.38
C ASP A 107 8.03 -10.98 -26.88
N PRO A 108 7.26 -10.29 -26.02
CA PRO A 108 7.11 -10.66 -24.62
C PRO A 108 6.27 -11.94 -24.44
N ALA A 109 6.34 -12.54 -23.26
CA ALA A 109 5.56 -13.74 -22.92
C ALA A 109 4.05 -13.45 -22.78
N LEU A 110 3.68 -12.24 -22.35
CA LEU A 110 2.32 -11.72 -22.40
C LEU A 110 2.22 -10.69 -23.52
N SER A 111 1.08 -10.61 -24.21
CA SER A 111 0.92 -9.63 -25.29
C SER A 111 1.18 -8.21 -24.81
N ALA A 112 1.76 -7.40 -25.70
CA ALA A 112 2.14 -6.03 -25.39
C ALA A 112 0.92 -5.20 -24.95
N ASP A 113 -0.26 -5.44 -25.54
CA ASP A 113 -1.53 -4.82 -25.12
C ASP A 113 -1.91 -5.12 -23.66
N ILE A 114 -1.73 -6.37 -23.21
CA ILE A 114 -2.02 -6.74 -21.82
C ILE A 114 -1.03 -6.03 -20.89
N LEU A 115 0.26 -5.98 -21.25
CA LEU A 115 1.27 -5.28 -20.48
C LEU A 115 1.01 -3.77 -20.41
N GLY A 116 0.60 -3.16 -21.52
CA GLY A 116 0.17 -1.77 -21.59
C GLY A 116 -1.05 -1.49 -20.72
N LEU A 117 -2.08 -2.35 -20.80
CA LEU A 117 -3.28 -2.25 -19.97
C LEU A 117 -2.95 -2.36 -18.48
N LEU A 118 -2.08 -3.29 -18.08
CA LEU A 118 -1.62 -3.42 -16.70
C LEU A 118 -0.92 -2.16 -16.21
N CYS A 119 -0.09 -1.52 -17.06
CA CYS A 119 0.53 -0.24 -16.74
C CYS A 119 -0.51 0.88 -16.57
N VAL A 120 -1.54 0.93 -17.43
CA VAL A 120 -2.65 1.89 -17.30
C VAL A 120 -3.44 1.67 -16.01
N LEU A 121 -3.76 0.43 -15.66
CA LEU A 121 -4.48 0.08 -14.43
C LEU A 121 -3.66 0.36 -13.17
N LEU A 122 -2.33 0.25 -13.26
CA LEU A 122 -1.44 0.56 -12.14
C LEU A 122 -1.57 2.03 -11.73
N VAL A 123 -1.75 2.97 -12.67
CA VAL A 123 -1.86 4.41 -12.39
C VAL A 123 -2.99 4.75 -11.39
N PRO A 124 -4.27 4.44 -11.63
CA PRO A 124 -5.34 4.74 -10.68
C PRO A 124 -5.18 3.97 -9.36
N ILE A 125 -4.59 2.77 -9.38
CA ILE A 125 -4.29 2.01 -8.15
C ILE A 125 -3.26 2.76 -7.29
N GLN A 126 -2.21 3.28 -7.90
CA GLN A 126 -1.20 4.08 -7.20
C GLN A 126 -1.76 5.40 -6.68
N LEU A 127 -2.60 6.09 -7.46
CA LEU A 127 -3.27 7.31 -7.00
C LEU A 127 -4.19 7.04 -5.82
N ALA A 128 -4.97 5.95 -5.87
CA ALA A 128 -5.79 5.51 -4.74
C ALA A 128 -4.92 5.16 -3.52
N LEU A 129 -3.82 4.44 -3.71
CA LEU A 129 -2.87 4.11 -2.65
C LEU A 129 -2.29 5.37 -1.99
N ALA A 130 -1.86 6.35 -2.77
CA ALA A 130 -1.33 7.61 -2.26
C ALA A 130 -2.36 8.37 -1.42
N VAL A 131 -3.60 8.52 -1.92
CA VAL A 131 -4.68 9.19 -1.20
C VAL A 131 -5.02 8.45 0.10
N ILE A 132 -5.23 7.14 0.03
CA ILE A 132 -5.63 6.34 1.20
C ILE A 132 -4.50 6.28 2.23
N ALA A 133 -3.23 6.20 1.82
CA ALA A 133 -2.08 6.26 2.72
C ALA A 133 -2.02 7.60 3.46
N MET A 134 -2.28 8.72 2.78
CA MET A 134 -2.33 10.04 3.41
C MET A 134 -3.53 10.18 4.36
N LEU A 135 -4.69 9.62 4.02
CA LEU A 135 -5.85 9.57 4.91
C LEU A 135 -5.56 8.72 6.15
N ALA A 136 -4.95 7.53 5.98
CA ALA A 136 -4.51 6.68 7.08
C ALA A 136 -3.51 7.41 7.99
N PHE A 137 -2.55 8.14 7.40
CA PHE A 137 -1.55 8.89 8.16
C PHE A 137 -2.19 9.95 9.07
N ARG A 138 -3.29 10.59 8.64
CA ARG A 138 -4.03 11.58 9.42
C ARG A 138 -4.78 11.00 10.62
N GLN A 139 -4.91 9.67 10.72
CA GLN A 139 -5.62 9.01 11.81
C GLN A 139 -4.77 8.83 13.09
N LYS A 140 -3.51 9.28 13.09
CA LYS A 140 -2.66 9.37 14.29
C LYS A 140 -2.55 8.04 15.08
N TRP A 141 -2.14 6.97 14.40
CA TRP A 141 -1.99 5.62 15.01
C TRP A 141 -0.93 5.51 16.12
N ASN A 142 -0.09 6.54 16.29
CA ASN A 142 0.95 6.64 17.30
C ASN A 142 0.48 7.31 18.61
N VAL A 143 -0.78 7.75 18.68
CA VAL A 143 -1.30 8.36 19.91
C VAL A 143 -1.50 7.27 20.95
N GLU A 144 -0.84 7.45 22.08
CA GLU A 144 -0.92 6.65 23.28
C GLU A 144 -1.73 7.41 24.33
N ALA A 145 -2.69 6.74 24.94
CA ALA A 145 -3.47 7.28 26.04
C ALA A 145 -3.27 6.36 27.26
N GLU A 146 -2.91 6.96 28.39
CA GLU A 146 -2.88 6.27 29.67
C GLU A 146 -4.30 6.23 30.25
N ARG A 147 -4.79 5.05 30.61
CA ARG A 147 -6.05 4.89 31.36
C ARG A 147 -5.84 4.11 32.65
N PRO A 148 -6.55 4.47 33.75
CA PRO A 148 -6.63 3.64 34.94
C PRO A 148 -7.28 2.29 34.60
N ARG A 149 -6.74 1.19 35.11
CA ARG A 149 -7.18 -0.18 34.79
C ARG A 149 -8.62 -0.50 35.21
N ASP A 150 -9.16 0.20 36.22
CA ASP A 150 -10.47 -0.09 36.82
C ASP A 150 -11.69 0.37 36.00
N GLU A 151 -11.53 1.19 34.95
CA GLU A 151 -12.66 1.67 34.13
C GLU A 151 -13.16 0.65 33.07
N GLU A 152 -12.52 -0.52 32.92
CA GLU A 152 -12.94 -1.53 31.94
C GLU A 152 -14.22 -2.31 32.31
N ARG A 153 -14.80 -2.12 33.52
CA ARG A 153 -15.90 -2.98 33.99
C ARG A 153 -16.95 -2.33 34.90
N HIS A 154 -17.69 -1.34 34.40
CA HIS A 154 -19.02 -1.05 34.98
C HIS A 154 -20.05 -0.71 33.89
N PRO A 155 -20.99 -1.61 33.55
CA PRO A 155 -22.21 -1.19 32.86
C PRO A 155 -22.99 -0.32 33.85
N GLU A 156 -23.21 0.93 33.47
CA GLU A 156 -24.02 1.89 34.22
C GLU A 156 -25.41 1.27 34.50
N PRO A 157 -25.85 1.15 35.78
CA PRO A 157 -27.16 0.59 36.07
C PRO A 157 -28.24 1.53 35.53
N ALA A 158 -29.19 0.95 34.78
CA ALA A 158 -30.29 1.69 34.17
C ALA A 158 -31.11 2.45 35.24
N PRO A 159 -31.51 3.71 34.99
CA PRO A 159 -32.34 4.46 35.92
C PRO A 159 -33.70 3.77 36.07
N ALA A 160 -34.12 3.62 37.33
CA ALA A 160 -35.38 3.00 37.75
C ALA A 160 -36.61 3.87 37.46
#